data_AF-A0A7S3I6G7-F1
#
_entry.id   AF-A0A7S3I6G7-F1
#
_cell.length_a   1.000
_cell.length_b   1.000
_cell.length_c   1.000
_cell.angle_alpha   90.00
_cell.angle_beta   90.00
_cell.angle_gamma   90.00
#
_symmetry.space_group_name_H-M   'P 1'
#
loop_
_entity.id
_entity.type
_entity.pdbx_description
1 polymer ?
#
loop_
_entity_poly.entity_id
_entity_poly.type
_entity_poly.pdbx_seq_one_letter_code
_entity_poly.pdbx_strand_id
1 'polypeptide(L)'
;MIIENQSFGAAIGTFMVFSALFGGIAALMTVFLGPGAVGSGMTELMAYLNGINYPKFFGYRTLFVKIFALSFAVAAGLCVGKEGPLAHIGAIIGHCVVYLPIAGIQ
;
A
#
# COMPACT_ATOMS: atom_id res chain seq x y z
N MET A 1 -17.32 31.98 22.43
CA MET A 1 -15.85 31.93 22.46
C MET A 1 -15.28 30.69 23.18
N ILE A 2 -15.72 30.29 24.38
CA ILE A 2 -15.19 29.06 25.04
C ILE A 2 -15.70 27.76 24.39
N ILE A 3 -16.97 27.72 23.94
CA ILE A 3 -17.56 26.53 23.30
C ILE A 3 -16.92 26.24 21.92
N GLU A 4 -16.41 27.27 21.25
CA GLU A 4 -15.77 27.17 19.93
C GLU A 4 -14.36 26.58 20.00
N ASN A 5 -13.66 26.79 21.12
CA ASN A 5 -12.34 26.19 21.36
C ASN A 5 -12.45 24.70 21.75
N GLN A 6 -13.51 24.31 22.48
CA GLN A 6 -13.77 22.90 22.81
C GLN A 6 -14.16 22.07 21.57
N SER A 7 -14.98 22.60 20.68
CA SER A 7 -15.36 21.91 19.44
C SER A 7 -14.19 21.76 18.47
N PHE A 8 -13.30 22.77 18.40
CA PHE A 8 -12.08 22.70 17.61
C PHE A 8 -11.10 21.63 18.13
N GLY A 9 -10.88 21.58 19.44
CA GLY A 9 -10.05 20.55 20.07
C GLY A 9 -10.60 19.14 19.84
N ALA A 10 -11.92 18.96 19.96
CA ALA A 10 -12.57 17.69 19.66
C ALA A 10 -12.42 17.29 18.19
N ALA A 11 -12.54 18.22 17.24
CA ALA A 11 -12.40 17.96 15.81
C ALA A 11 -10.98 17.46 15.46
N ILE A 12 -9.94 18.14 15.95
CA ILE A 12 -8.55 17.71 15.75
C ILE A 12 -8.30 16.36 16.42
N GLY A 13 -8.79 16.17 17.64
CA GLY A 13 -8.67 14.91 18.38
C GLY A 13 -9.26 13.73 17.60
N THR A 14 -10.47 13.90 17.06
CA THR A 14 -11.14 12.86 16.27
C THR A 14 -10.35 12.54 14.99
N PHE A 15 -9.87 13.57 14.28
CA PHE A 15 -9.05 13.38 13.09
C PHE A 15 -7.75 12.62 13.39
N MET A 16 -7.02 13.02 14.43
CA MET A 16 -5.78 12.35 14.86
C MET A 16 -6.01 10.88 15.20
N VAL A 17 -7.09 10.57 15.91
CA VAL A 17 -7.44 9.18 16.29
C VAL A 17 -7.74 8.33 15.04
N PHE A 18 -8.54 8.84 14.09
CA PHE A 18 -8.82 8.11 12.86
C PHE A 18 -7.57 7.93 11.98
N SER A 19 -6.77 8.98 11.80
CA SER A 19 -5.51 8.90 11.05
C SER A 19 -4.53 7.91 11.68
N ALA A 20 -4.39 7.91 13.01
CA ALA A 20 -3.53 6.98 13.72
C ALA A 20 -4.04 5.53 13.62
N LEU A 21 -5.36 5.32 13.71
CA LEU A 21 -5.98 4.00 13.58
C LEU A 21 -5.74 3.42 12.18
N PHE A 22 -6.11 4.16 11.13
CA PHE A 22 -5.97 3.69 9.75
C PHE A 22 -4.50 3.54 9.34
N GLY A 23 -3.64 4.50 9.68
CA GLY A 23 -2.21 4.42 9.43
C GLY A 23 -1.56 3.26 10.21
N GLY A 24 -1.98 3.04 11.46
CA GLY A 24 -1.54 1.92 12.29
C GLY A 24 -1.94 0.57 11.69
N ILE A 25 -3.19 0.41 11.24
CA ILE A 25 -3.65 -0.82 10.57
C ILE A 25 -2.83 -1.06 9.29
N ALA A 26 -2.62 -0.04 8.47
CA ALA A 26 -1.81 -0.15 7.24
C ALA A 26 -0.37 -0.62 7.55
N ALA A 27 0.25 -0.05 8.59
CA ALA A 27 1.58 -0.44 9.03
C ALA A 27 1.62 -1.88 9.56
N LEU A 28 0.67 -2.27 10.42
CA LEU A 28 0.58 -3.63 10.96
C LEU A 28 0.36 -4.67 9.84
N MET A 29 -0.50 -4.39 8.87
CA MET A 29 -0.69 -5.26 7.71
C MET A 29 0.62 -5.43 6.92
N THR A 30 1.38 -4.36 6.73
CA THR A 30 2.64 -4.40 6.00
C THR A 30 3.71 -5.21 6.74
N VAL A 31 3.84 -5.01 8.05
CA VAL A 31 4.86 -5.68 8.88
C VAL A 31 4.56 -7.17 9.07
N PHE A 32 3.29 -7.54 9.33
CA PHE A 32 2.94 -8.91 9.73
C PHE A 32 2.42 -9.81 8.60
N LEU A 33 1.66 -9.28 7.63
CA LEU A 33 1.07 -10.12 6.56
C LEU A 33 1.96 -10.23 5.33
N GLY A 34 2.68 -9.17 4.98
CA GLY A 34 3.40 -9.09 3.71
C GLY A 34 4.56 -8.10 3.76
N PRO A 35 5.70 -8.45 4.40
CA PRO A 35 6.85 -7.55 4.48
C PRO A 35 7.44 -7.19 3.10
N GLY A 36 7.16 -7.99 2.05
CA GLY A 36 7.50 -7.65 0.66
C GLY A 36 6.71 -6.47 0.08
N ALA A 37 5.68 -5.99 0.79
CA ALA A 37 4.89 -4.82 0.39
C ALA A 37 5.49 -3.49 0.86
N VAL A 38 6.58 -3.52 1.63
CA VAL A 38 7.19 -2.32 2.20
C VAL A 38 7.64 -1.34 1.11
N GLY A 39 7.45 -0.05 1.37
CA GLY A 39 7.86 1.01 0.44
C GLY A 39 7.08 1.04 -0.87
N SER A 40 7.62 1.79 -1.83
CA SER A 40 7.00 2.04 -3.13
C SER A 40 6.97 0.78 -4.00
N GLY A 41 8.10 0.08 -4.11
CA GLY A 41 8.30 -1.03 -5.05
C GLY A 41 8.79 -0.60 -6.43
N MET A 42 8.90 0.70 -6.73
CA MET A 42 9.38 1.15 -8.04
C MET A 42 10.86 0.91 -8.26
N THR A 43 11.68 1.16 -7.24
CA THR A 43 13.13 0.94 -7.33
C THR A 43 13.46 -0.54 -7.53
N GLU A 44 12.73 -1.40 -6.84
CA GLU A 44 12.83 -2.85 -6.93
C GLU A 44 12.28 -3.35 -8.26
N LEU A 45 11.19 -2.77 -8.77
CA LEU A 45 10.65 -3.07 -10.10
C LEU A 45 11.69 -2.75 -11.18
N MET A 46 12.31 -1.57 -11.13
CA MET A 46 13.36 -1.19 -12.07
C MET A 46 14.57 -2.11 -11.94
N ALA A 47 14.99 -2.48 -10.72
CA ALA A 47 16.07 -3.43 -10.51
C ALA A 47 15.74 -4.81 -11.12
N TYR A 48 14.50 -5.27 -10.96
CA TYR A 48 14.03 -6.52 -11.55
C TYR A 48 14.06 -6.48 -13.08
N LEU A 49 13.63 -5.37 -13.70
CA LEU A 49 13.71 -5.18 -15.14
C LEU A 49 15.15 -5.08 -15.66
N ASN A 50 16.10 -4.66 -14.81
CA ASN A 50 17.54 -4.70 -15.11
C ASN A 50 18.17 -6.09 -14.87
N GLY A 51 17.37 -7.11 -14.54
CA GLY A 51 17.84 -8.49 -14.34
C GLY A 51 18.24 -8.85 -12.91
N ILE A 52 18.00 -7.97 -11.92
CA ILE A 52 18.26 -8.27 -10.51
C ILE A 52 17.09 -9.06 -9.93
N ASN A 53 17.34 -10.28 -9.47
CA ASN A 53 16.32 -11.08 -8.83
C ASN A 53 16.03 -10.59 -7.40
N TYR A 54 14.86 -9.98 -7.20
CA TYR A 54 14.40 -9.56 -5.87
C TYR A 54 13.45 -10.60 -5.27
N PRO A 55 13.84 -11.30 -4.18
CA PRO A 55 13.04 -12.39 -3.64
C PRO A 55 11.71 -11.88 -3.06
N LYS A 56 10.63 -12.63 -3.32
CA LYS A 56 9.26 -12.34 -2.81
C LYS A 56 8.66 -11.00 -3.30
N PHE A 57 9.20 -10.45 -4.39
CA PHE A 57 8.67 -9.24 -5.02
C PHE A 57 7.26 -9.46 -5.60
N PHE A 58 7.10 -10.50 -6.44
CA PHE A 58 5.82 -10.85 -7.09
C PHE A 58 4.95 -11.83 -6.30
N GLY A 59 4.62 -11.51 -5.05
CA GLY A 59 3.80 -12.39 -4.19
C GLY A 59 2.32 -12.01 -4.15
N TYR A 60 1.41 -12.99 -4.14
CA TYR A 60 -0.04 -12.75 -3.91
C TYR A 60 -0.32 -12.08 -2.56
N ARG A 61 0.43 -12.44 -1.51
CA ARG A 61 0.35 -11.78 -0.20
C ARG A 61 0.80 -10.33 -0.28
N THR A 62 1.87 -10.04 -1.02
CA THR A 62 2.38 -8.69 -1.27
C THR A 62 1.35 -7.84 -2.02
N LEU A 63 0.70 -8.40 -3.05
CA LEU A 63 -0.36 -7.74 -3.81
C LEU A 63 -1.53 -7.36 -2.91
N PHE A 64 -2.05 -8.32 -2.13
CA PHE A 64 -3.16 -8.09 -1.20
C PHE A 64 -2.82 -6.98 -0.20
N VAL A 65 -1.66 -7.09 0.47
CA VAL A 65 -1.23 -6.11 1.46
C VAL A 65 -1.04 -4.73 0.83
N LYS A 66 -0.44 -4.62 -0.37
CA LYS A 66 -0.26 -3.32 -1.04
C LYS A 66 -1.58 -2.61 -1.33
N ILE A 67 -2.60 -3.33 -1.79
CA ILE A 67 -3.90 -2.74 -2.10
C ILE A 67 -4.53 -2.18 -0.83
N PHE A 68 -4.69 -3.01 0.21
CA PHE A 68 -5.39 -2.59 1.43
C PHE A 68 -4.59 -1.59 2.27
N ALA A 69 -3.28 -1.80 2.44
CA ALA A 69 -2.44 -0.87 3.19
C ALA A 69 -2.38 0.50 2.52
N LEU A 70 -2.33 0.58 1.18
CA LEU A 70 -2.41 1.85 0.46
C LEU A 70 -3.75 2.54 0.65
N SER A 71 -4.87 1.80 0.54
CA SER A 71 -6.21 2.36 0.78
C SER A 71 -6.34 2.95 2.19
N PHE A 72 -5.87 2.25 3.21
CA PHE A 72 -5.88 2.74 4.59
C PHE A 72 -4.91 3.92 4.81
N ALA A 73 -3.74 3.92 4.18
CA ALA A 73 -2.80 5.04 4.26
C ALA A 73 -3.37 6.33 3.64
N VAL A 74 -4.09 6.21 2.52
CA VAL A 74 -4.79 7.34 1.89
C VAL A 74 -5.97 7.81 2.75
N ALA A 75 -6.76 6.87 3.31
CA ALA A 75 -7.86 7.20 4.23
C ALA A 75 -7.37 7.87 5.53
N ALA A 76 -6.17 7.53 5.99
CA ALA A 76 -5.51 8.17 7.12
C ALA A 76 -5.02 9.60 6.83
N GLY A 77 -5.05 10.05 5.58
CA GLY A 77 -4.52 11.36 5.17
C GLY A 77 -3.00 11.45 5.27
N LEU A 78 -2.29 10.32 5.21
CA LEU A 78 -0.82 10.33 5.23
C LEU A 78 -0.28 10.96 3.93
N CYS A 79 0.79 11.75 4.06
CA CYS A 79 1.50 12.35 2.91
C CYS A 79 2.32 11.29 2.14
N VAL A 80 1.63 10.33 1.51
CA VAL A 80 2.23 9.25 0.73
C VAL A 80 1.78 9.29 -0.72
N GLY A 81 2.72 9.06 -1.65
CA GLY A 81 2.42 8.97 -3.08
C GLY A 81 1.86 7.61 -3.46
N LYS A 82 0.73 7.58 -4.16
CA LYS A 82 0.09 6.34 -4.65
C LYS A 82 0.68 5.77 -5.94
N GLU A 83 1.39 6.59 -6.71
CA GLU A 83 1.86 6.25 -8.06
C GLU A 83 2.82 5.05 -8.05
N GLY A 84 3.77 5.03 -7.12
CA GLY A 84 4.75 3.94 -7.03
C GLY A 84 4.14 2.60 -6.59
N PRO A 85 3.35 2.56 -5.49
CA PRO A 85 2.60 1.36 -5.11
C PRO A 85 1.66 0.84 -6.21
N LEU A 86 0.98 1.72 -6.95
CA LEU A 86 0.10 1.34 -8.07
C LEU A 86 0.87 0.67 -9.22
N ALA A 87 2.04 1.20 -9.57
CA ALA A 87 2.90 0.59 -10.59
C ALA A 87 3.40 -0.81 -10.16
N HIS A 88 3.78 -1.00 -8.90
CA HIS A 88 4.13 -2.34 -8.40
C HIS A 88 2.92 -3.28 -8.41
N ILE A 89 1.72 -2.85 -7.99
CA ILE A 89 0.48 -3.63 -8.11
C ILE A 89 0.25 -4.08 -9.56
N GLY A 90 0.39 -3.16 -10.53
CA GLY A 90 0.27 -3.47 -11.94
C GLY A 90 1.30 -4.50 -12.43
N ALA A 91 2.54 -4.39 -11.97
CA ALA A 91 3.59 -5.36 -12.30
C ALA A 91 3.29 -6.77 -11.77
N ILE A 92 2.77 -6.89 -10.54
CA ILE A 92 2.38 -8.20 -9.98
C ILE A 92 1.22 -8.82 -10.76
N ILE A 93 0.20 -8.01 -11.11
CA ILE A 93 -0.93 -8.49 -11.91
C ILE A 93 -0.45 -8.92 -13.30
N GLY A 94 0.40 -8.12 -13.96
CA GLY A 94 0.98 -8.47 -15.26
C GLY A 94 1.77 -9.78 -15.21
N HIS A 95 2.58 -9.99 -14.17
CA HIS A 95 3.25 -11.26 -13.93
C HIS A 95 2.23 -12.40 -13.77
N CYS A 96 1.16 -12.23 -12.99
CA CYS A 96 0.12 -13.25 -12.82
C CYS A 96 -0.62 -13.61 -14.13
N VAL A 97 -0.89 -12.64 -15.01
CA VAL A 97 -1.60 -12.87 -16.28
C VAL A 97 -0.82 -13.80 -17.20
N VAL A 98 0.52 -13.68 -17.25
CA VAL A 98 1.38 -14.55 -18.08
C VAL A 98 1.28 -16.02 -17.67
N TYR A 99 1.00 -16.30 -16.40
CA TYR A 99 0.89 -17.67 -15.88
C TYR A 99 -0.56 -18.18 -15.78
N LEU A 100 -1.56 -17.37 -16.15
CA LEU A 100 -2.96 -17.78 -16.15
C LEU A 100 -3.27 -18.55 -17.46
N PRO A 101 -3.81 -19.80 -17.39
CA PRO A 101 -4.18 -20.58 -18.57
C PRO A 101 -5.49 -20.07 -19.17
N ILE A 102 -5.46 -18.87 -19.74
CA ILE A 102 -6.59 -18.28 -20.48
C ILE A 102 -6.40 -18.62 -21.94
N ALA A 103 -7.38 -19.30 -22.54
CA ALA A 103 -7.36 -19.64 -23.96
C ALA A 103 -7.21 -18.36 -24.81
N GLY A 104 -6.08 -18.24 -25.53
CA GLY A 104 -5.76 -17.11 -26.42
C GLY A 104 -4.65 -16.16 -25.97
N ILE A 105 -4.01 -16.36 -24.81
CA ILE A 105 -2.89 -15.52 -24.31
C ILE A 105 -1.52 -16.22 -24.38
N GLN A 106 -1.49 -17.56 -24.48
CA GLN A 106 -0.27 -18.37 -24.65
C GLN A 106 -0.10 -18.84 -26.10
#